data_AF-A0A2H9KZ16-F1
#
_entry.id   AF-A0A2H9KZ16-F1
#
_cell.length_a   1.000
_cell.length_b   1.000
_cell.length_c   1.000
_cell.angle_alpha   90.00
_cell.angle_beta   90.00
_cell.angle_gamma   90.00
#
_symmetry.space_group_name_H-M   'P 1'
#
loop_
_entity.id
_entity.type
_entity.pdbx_description
1 polymer ?
#
loop_
_entity_poly.entity_id
_entity_poly.type
_entity_poly.pdbx_seq_one_letter_code
_entity_poly.pdbx_strand_id
1 'polypeptide(L)' 'MIIYCFDLKTKDLESYNRIKRRFYYDLAKLSKHNFLWNTKSVICIDEAQEALFDLFFLKYRENLALFKARASSMEQVY' A
#
# COMPACT_ATOMS: atom_id res chain seq x y z
N MET A 1 1.41 3.65 -14.54
CA MET A 1 0.97 2.93 -13.32
C MET A 1 1.81 3.36 -12.13
N ILE A 2 1.27 3.26 -10.92
CA ILE A 2 2.02 3.55 -9.69
C ILE A 2 2.21 2.26 -8.90
N ILE A 3 3.46 2.00 -8.50
CA ILE A 3 3.84 0.90 -7.63
C ILE A 3 4.21 1.48 -6.26
N TYR A 4 3.57 0.96 -5.22
CA TYR A 4 3.92 1.21 -3.83
C TYR A 4 4.50 -0.06 -3.22
N CYS A 5 5.75 0.02 -2.79
CA CYS A 5 6.38 -0.98 -1.95
C CYS A 5 6.36 -0.45 -0.52
N PHE A 6 5.80 -1.21 0.42
CA PHE A 6 5.65 -0.76 1.79
C PHE A 6 5.95 -1.86 2.81
N ASP A 7 6.40 -1.42 3.98
CA ASP A 7 6.58 -2.27 5.15
C ASP A 7 6.17 -1.54 6.42
N LEU A 8 5.49 -2.25 7.33
CA LEU A 8 5.00 -1.69 8.59
C LEU A 8 6.08 -1.81 9.66
N LYS A 9 6.44 -0.69 10.28
CA LYS A 9 7.48 -0.62 11.31
C LYS A 9 6.88 -0.10 12.61
N THR A 10 6.95 -0.91 13.66
CA THR A 10 6.54 -0.53 15.01
C THR A 10 7.55 -1.05 16.03
N LYS A 11 7.56 -0.46 17.23
CA LYS A 11 8.53 -0.79 18.28
C LYS A 11 8.22 -2.11 18.99
N ASP A 12 6.94 -2.46 19.08
CA ASP A 12 6.46 -3.65 19.81
C ASP A 12 5.44 -4.45 18.98
N LEU A 13 5.29 -5.73 19.35
CA LEU A 13 4.46 -6.71 18.63
C LEU A 13 2.95 -6.43 18.78
N GLU A 14 2.52 -5.86 19.92
CA GLU A 14 1.12 -5.55 20.16
C GLU A 14 0.67 -4.39 19.27
N SER A 15 1.42 -3.30 19.27
CA SER A 15 1.24 -2.15 18.38
C SER A 15 1.33 -2.55 16.93
N TYR A 16 2.26 -3.44 16.57
CA TYR A 16 2.37 -4.00 15.21
C TYR A 16 1.05 -4.62 14.79
N ASN A 17 0.51 -5.55 15.58
CA ASN A 17 -0.71 -6.28 15.24
C ASN A 17 -1.93 -5.36 15.17
N ARG A 18 -2.02 -4.38 16.07
CA ARG A 18 -3.10 -3.38 16.05
C ARG A 18 -3.05 -2.51 14.79
N ILE A 19 -1.88 -1.97 14.45
CA ILE A 19 -1.69 -1.13 13.26
C ILE A 19 -1.92 -1.95 12.00
N LYS A 20 -1.38 -3.17 11.94
CA LYS A 20 -1.59 -4.11 10.83
C LYS A 20 -3.07 -4.35 10.57
N ARG A 21 -3.85 -4.71 11.60
CA ARG A 21 -5.30 -4.94 11.45
C ARG A 21 -6.01 -3.71 10.93
N ARG A 22 -5.70 -2.53 11.47
CA ARG A 22 -6.30 -1.26 11.03
C ARG A 22 -5.91 -0.92 9.60
N PHE A 23 -4.65 -1.09 9.23
CA PHE A 23 -4.13 -0.85 7.89
C PHE A 23 -4.87 -1.69 6.86
N TYR A 24 -4.96 -3.01 7.06
CA TYR A 24 -5.64 -3.89 6.11
C TYR A 24 -7.15 -3.67 6.07
N TYR A 25 -7.77 -3.31 7.19
CA TYR A 25 -9.19 -2.94 7.22
C TYR A 25 -9.47 -1.67 6.42
N ASP A 26 -8.65 -0.63 6.60
CA ASP A 26 -8.78 0.63 5.86
C ASP A 26 -8.41 0.45 4.38
N LEU A 27 -7.40 -0.37 4.07
CA LEU A 27 -7.02 -0.75 2.71
C LEU A 27 -8.15 -1.50 2.00
N ALA A 28 -8.83 -2.42 2.67
CA ALA A 28 -9.97 -3.16 2.09
C ALA A 28 -11.17 -2.25 1.78
N LYS A 29 -11.32 -1.13 2.50
CA LYS A 29 -12.32 -0.11 2.16
C LYS A 29 -11.91 0.70 0.93
N LEU A 30 -10.61 0.98 0.81
CA LEU A 30 -10.01 1.68 -0.32
C LEU A 30 -10.06 0.85 -1.61
N SER A 31 -9.85 -0.47 -1.50
CA SER A 31 -9.73 -1.43 -2.59
C SER A 31 -11.02 -1.73 -3.34
N LYS A 32 -12.14 -1.11 -3.00
CA LYS A 32 -13.34 -1.15 -3.86
C LYS A 32 -13.05 -0.56 -5.26
N HIS A 33 -11.96 0.17 -5.39
CA HIS A 33 -11.39 0.65 -6.64
C HIS A 33 -10.26 -0.31 -7.06
N ASN A 34 -10.43 -0.98 -8.20
CA ASN A 34 -9.63 -2.12 -8.66
C ASN A 34 -8.10 -1.94 -8.53
N PHE A 35 -7.43 -2.87 -7.86
CA PHE A 35 -5.96 -3.01 -7.93
C PHE A 35 -5.54 -3.65 -9.25
N LEU A 36 -4.42 -3.18 -9.82
CA LEU A 36 -3.76 -3.88 -10.92
C LEU A 36 -2.96 -5.07 -10.40
N TRP A 37 -2.36 -4.91 -9.21
CA TRP A 37 -1.64 -5.96 -8.50
C TRP A 37 -1.65 -5.68 -7.00
N ASN A 38 -1.82 -6.70 -6.16
CA ASN A 38 -1.83 -6.54 -4.72
C ASN A 38 -1.20 -7.74 -4.01
N THR A 39 -0.19 -7.47 -3.18
CA THR A 39 0.49 -8.44 -2.33
C THR A 39 0.62 -7.87 -0.91
N LYS A 40 1.24 -8.62 0.00
CA LYS A 40 1.44 -8.19 1.40
C LYS A 40 2.30 -6.93 1.56
N SER A 41 3.14 -6.61 0.56
CA SER A 41 4.14 -5.53 0.65
C SER A 41 4.21 -4.68 -0.61
N VAL A 42 3.49 -5.04 -1.66
CA VAL A 42 3.50 -4.34 -2.94
C VAL A 42 2.08 -4.16 -3.44
N ILE A 43 1.72 -2.93 -3.77
CA ILE A 43 0.46 -2.54 -4.41
C ILE A 43 0.78 -1.84 -5.73
N CYS A 44 0.11 -2.24 -6.80
CA CYS A 44 0.12 -1.56 -8.09
C CYS A 44 -1.28 -1.04 -8.41
N ILE A 45 -1.36 0.23 -8.78
CA ILE A 45 -2.60 0.94 -9.10
C ILE A 45 -2.49 1.71 -10.41
N ASP A 46 -3.64 2.10 -10.92
CA ASP A 46 -3.74 3.08 -11.98
C ASP A 46 -3.32 4.48 -11.49
N GLU A 47 -2.78 5.30 -12.39
CA GLU A 47 -2.35 6.67 -12.07
C GLU A 47 -3.51 7.56 -11.62
N ALA A 48 -4.73 7.30 -12.10
CA ALA A 48 -5.92 8.03 -11.66
C ALA A 48 -6.20 7.89 -10.15
N GLN A 49 -5.67 6.84 -9.51
CA GLN A 49 -5.84 6.59 -8.08
C GLN A 49 -4.64 7.08 -7.24
N GLU A 50 -3.60 7.66 -7.85
CA GLU A 50 -2.34 8.05 -7.20
C GLU A 50 -2.60 8.91 -5.94
N ALA A 51 -3.36 9.99 -6.08
CA ALA A 51 -3.64 10.92 -4.98
C ALA A 51 -4.36 10.25 -3.80
N LEU A 52 -5.30 9.35 -4.09
CA LEU A 52 -6.07 8.63 -3.07
C LEU A 52 -5.19 7.66 -2.28
N PHE A 53 -4.26 6.98 -2.95
CA PHE A 53 -3.28 6.10 -2.29
C PHE A 53 -2.20 6.88 -1.55
N ASP A 54 -1.72 8.00 -2.08
CA ASP A 54 -0.78 8.89 -1.38
C ASP A 54 -1.37 9.36 -0.04
N LEU A 55 -2.64 9.78 -0.03
CA LEU A 55 -3.34 10.15 1.19
C LEU A 55 -3.51 8.99 2.17
N PHE A 56 -3.81 7.79 1.64
CA PHE A 56 -3.89 6.57 2.46
C PHE A 56 -2.55 6.28 3.15
N PHE A 57 -1.43 6.27 2.42
CA PHE A 57 -0.13 5.98 3.02
C PHE A 57 0.36 7.08 3.95
N LEU A 58 0.01 8.35 3.67
CA LEU A 58 0.33 9.48 4.54
C LEU A 58 -0.23 9.28 5.96
N LYS A 59 -1.43 8.69 6.09
CA LYS A 59 -2.05 8.34 7.39
C LYS A 59 -1.18 7.41 8.25
N TYR A 60 -0.33 6.60 7.63
CA TYR A 60 0.52 5.61 8.30
C TYR A 60 2.01 5.97 8.29
N ARG A 61 2.39 7.17 7.82
CA ARG A 61 3.78 7.59 7.60
C ARG A 61 4.73 7.31 8.76
N GLU A 62 4.27 7.46 10.00
CA GLU A 62 5.08 7.23 11.20
C GLU A 62 5.39 5.74 11.46
N ASN A 63 4.54 4.84 10.96
CA ASN A 63 4.60 3.41 11.21
C ASN A 63 4.83 2.60 9.93
N LEU A 64 5.27 3.26 8.85
CA LEU A 64 5.37 2.67 7.53
C LEU A 64 6.60 3.20 6.80
N ALA A 65 7.41 2.27 6.28
CA ALA A 65 8.40 2.58 5.26
C ALA A 65 7.71 2.46 3.90
N LEU A 66 7.70 3.55 3.11
CA LEU A 66 7.10 3.60 1.79
C LEU A 66 8.16 3.88 0.73
N PHE A 67 8.13 3.13 -0.35
CA PHE A 67 8.80 3.44 -1.59
C PHE A 67 7.75 3.49 -2.72
N LYS A 68 7.81 4.54 -3.53
CA LYS A 68 6.87 4.79 -4.62
C LYS A 68 7.64 4.86 -5.93
N ALA A 69 7.18 4.13 -6.94
CA ALA A 69 7.75 4.13 -8.28
C ALA A 69 6.66 4.27 -9.34
N ARG A 70 6.99 4.90 -10.46
CA ARG A 70 6.16 4.94 -11.66
C ARG A 70 6.63 3.86 -12.62
N ALA A 71 5.69 3.09 -13.16
CA ALA A 71 5.95 2.03 -14.10
C ALA A 71 5.16 2.27 -15.40
N SER A 72 5.85 2.13 -16.53
CA SER A 72 5.26 2.29 -17.87
C SER A 72 4.56 1.02 -18.35
N SER A 73 5.05 -0.16 -17.96
CA SER A 73 4.48 -1.46 -18.31
C SER A 73 4.68 -2.47 -17.17
N MET A 74 3.89 -3.54 -17.20
CA MET A 74 3.95 -4.64 -16.25
C MET A 74 3.88 -5.94 -17.07
N GLU A 75 4.84 -6.82 -16.81
CA GLU A 75 4.94 -8.12 -17.47
C GLU A 75 4.89 -9.21 -16.40
N GLN A 76 4.06 -10.23 -16.64
CA GLN A 76 3.98 -11.40 -15.77
C GLN A 76 4.85 -12.50 -16.38
N VAL A 77 5.97 -12.80 -15.71
CA VAL A 77 6.90 -13.86 -16.12
C VAL A 77 6.54 -15.14 -15.36
N TYR A 78 6.38 -16.25 -16.09
CA TYR A 78 6.10 -17.59 -15.57
C TYR A 78 7.32 -18.49 -15.66
#